data_AF-A0A3E0X448-F1
#
_entry.id   AF-A0A3E0X448-F1
#
_cell.length_a   1.000
_cell.length_b   1.000
_cell.length_c   1.000
_cell.angle_alpha   90.00
_cell.angle_beta   90.00
_cell.angle_gamma   90.00
#
_symmetry.space_group_name_H-M   'P 1'
#
loop_
_entity.id
_entity.type
_entity.pdbx_description
1 polymer ?
#
loop_
_entity_poly.entity_id
_entity_poly.type
_entity_poly.pdbx_seq_one_letter_code
_entity_poly.pdbx_strand_id
1 'polypeptide(L)' 'MRAEAQEGNPDAQYALGYMYFNGQGVEPDLDEAMEWIRRAAEQGHRPALEALTQLAAIGARKPTTAEDRPQEPEDDATGS' A
#
# COMPACT_ATOMS: atom_id res chain seq x y z
N MET A 1 12.14 -24.08 5.31
CA MET A 1 11.44 -23.62 4.09
C MET A 1 10.49 -22.46 4.41
N ARG A 2 11.02 -21.27 4.69
CA ARG A 2 10.19 -20.05 4.86
C ARG A 2 10.78 -18.83 4.15
N ALA A 3 12.08 -18.83 3.86
CA ALA A 3 12.77 -17.77 3.13
C ALA A 3 12.54 -17.82 1.61
N GLU A 4 12.53 -19.00 1.00
CA GLU A 4 12.41 -19.13 -0.47
C GLU A 4 10.98 -18.91 -1.00
N ALA A 5 9.96 -19.09 -0.16
CA ALA A 5 8.56 -18.95 -0.59
C ALA A 5 8.14 -17.50 -0.85
N GLN A 6 8.89 -16.52 -0.31
CA GLN A 6 8.58 -15.09 -0.47
C GLN A 6 9.28 -14.47 -1.69
N GLU A 7 10.41 -15.02 -2.16
CA GLU A 7 11.14 -14.45 -3.31
C GLU A 7 10.38 -14.64 -4.64
N GLY A 8 9.57 -15.69 -4.78
CA GLY A 8 8.85 -15.99 -6.03
C GLY A 8 7.35 -15.76 -6.01
N ASN A 9 6.79 -15.19 -4.93
CA ASN A 9 5.35 -14.93 -4.84
C ASN A 9 5.07 -13.42 -4.82
N PRO A 10 4.76 -12.83 -5.98
CA PRO A 10 4.47 -11.41 -6.06
C PRO A 10 3.22 -10.99 -5.27
N ASP A 11 2.21 -11.86 -5.12
CA ASP A 11 1.03 -11.56 -4.29
C ASP A 11 1.43 -11.37 -2.82
N ALA A 12 2.33 -12.21 -2.32
CA ALA A 12 2.82 -12.11 -0.94
C ALA A 12 3.66 -10.85 -0.71
N GLN A 13 4.52 -10.49 -1.68
CA GLN A 13 5.31 -9.26 -1.63
C GLN A 13 4.42 -8.02 -1.70
N TYR A 14 3.39 -8.03 -2.56
CA TYR A 14 2.39 -6.96 -2.62
C TYR A 14 1.63 -6.81 -1.30
N ALA A 15 1.14 -7.92 -0.73
CA ALA A 15 0.43 -7.91 0.53
C ALA A 15 1.31 -7.37 1.68
N LEU A 16 2.59 -7.74 1.71
CA LEU A 16 3.53 -7.24 2.71
C LEU A 16 3.74 -5.73 2.59
N GLY A 17 3.96 -5.23 1.38
CA GLY A 17 4.06 -3.79 1.17
C GLY A 17 2.77 -3.03 1.48
N TYR A 18 1.61 -3.65 1.23
CA TYR A 18 0.32 -3.09 1.63
C TYR A 18 0.15 -3.04 3.17
N MET A 19 0.65 -4.04 3.89
CA MET A 19 0.66 -4.04 5.35
C MET A 19 1.53 -2.92 5.91
N TYR A 20 2.73 -2.72 5.36
CA TYR A 20 3.60 -1.59 5.71
C TYR A 20 2.98 -0.24 5.34
N PHE A 21 2.25 -0.14 4.23
CA PHE A 21 1.57 1.09 3.84
C PHE A 21 0.44 1.47 4.80
N ASN A 22 -0.35 0.50 5.25
CA ASN A 22 -1.50 0.73 6.12
C ASN A 22 -1.19 0.61 7.62
N GLY A 23 0.02 0.18 8.00
CA GLY A 23 0.36 -0.15 9.38
C GLY A 23 -0.47 -1.32 9.96
N GLN A 24 -0.85 -2.28 9.11
CA GLN A 24 -1.66 -3.42 9.54
C GLN A 24 -0.78 -4.51 10.16
N GLY A 25 -0.66 -4.49 11.48
CA GLY A 25 0.12 -5.49 12.24
C GLY A 25 1.63 -5.27 12.20
N VAL A 26 2.09 -4.25 11.49
CA VAL A 26 3.48 -3.75 11.46
C VAL A 26 3.45 -2.22 11.60
N GLU A 27 4.57 -1.64 12.00
CA GLU A 27 4.70 -0.18 12.04
C GLU A 27 4.65 0.36 10.59
N PRO A 28 3.86 1.41 10.32
CA PRO A 28 3.72 1.92 8.96
C PRO A 28 5.04 2.50 8.47
N ASP A 29 5.52 1.99 7.34
CA ASP A 29 6.77 2.43 6.71
C ASP A 29 6.57 2.50 5.20
N LEU A 30 6.61 3.73 4.66
CA LEU A 30 6.39 3.99 3.26
C LEU A 30 7.57 3.50 2.39
N ASP A 31 8.79 3.62 2.91
CA ASP A 31 10.00 3.21 2.20
C ASP A 31 10.02 1.69 2.07
N GLU A 32 9.74 0.99 3.17
CA GLU A 32 9.63 -0.47 3.20
C GLU A 32 8.47 -0.96 2.31
N ALA A 33 7.30 -0.29 2.38
CA ALA A 33 6.15 -0.59 1.53
C ALA A 33 6.47 -0.50 0.03
N MET A 34 7.15 0.58 -0.38
CA MET A 34 7.59 0.78 -1.76
C MET A 34 8.56 -0.31 -2.19
N GLU A 35 9.49 -0.73 -1.35
CA GLU A 35 10.46 -1.75 -1.69
C GLU A 35 9.80 -3.12 -1.93
N TRP A 36 8.86 -3.52 -1.07
CA TRP A 36 8.11 -4.77 -1.25
C TRP A 36 7.21 -4.76 -2.48
N ILE A 37 6.48 -3.66 -2.71
CA ILE A 37 5.61 -3.51 -3.88
C ILE A 37 6.44 -3.44 -5.17
N ARG A 38 7.63 -2.82 -5.13
CA ARG A 38 8.55 -2.78 -6.26
C ARG A 38 9.03 -4.18 -6.65
N ARG A 39 9.41 -5.02 -5.69
CA ARG A 39 9.81 -6.42 -5.96
C ARG A 39 8.68 -7.22 -6.62
N ALA A 40 7.44 -7.02 -6.20
CA ALA A 40 6.28 -7.65 -6.83
C ALA A 40 6.07 -7.13 -8.27
N ALA A 41 6.23 -5.83 -8.48
CA ALA A 41 6.12 -5.20 -9.78
C ALA A 41 7.21 -5.67 -10.75
N GLU A 42 8.45 -5.86 -10.28
CA GLU A 42 9.58 -6.40 -11.05
C GLU A 42 9.31 -7.83 -11.54
N GLN A 43 8.47 -8.59 -10.83
CA GLN A 43 7.99 -9.92 -11.25
C GLN A 43 6.78 -9.87 -12.20
N GLY A 44 6.34 -8.68 -12.64
CA GLY A 44 5.21 -8.51 -13.56
C GLY A 44 3.83 -8.53 -12.88
N HIS A 45 3.77 -8.34 -11.57
CA HIS A 45 2.50 -8.29 -10.84
C HIS A 45 1.75 -6.98 -11.11
N ARG A 46 0.67 -7.08 -11.89
CA ARG A 46 -0.17 -5.95 -12.30
C ARG A 46 -0.66 -5.08 -11.12
N PRO A 47 -1.26 -5.63 -10.05
CA PRO A 47 -1.69 -4.81 -8.92
C PRO A 47 -0.53 -4.08 -8.22
N ALA A 48 0.67 -4.68 -8.21
CA ALA A 48 1.84 -4.03 -7.63
C ALA A 48 2.38 -2.92 -8.53
N LEU A 49 2.35 -3.07 -9.85
CA LEU A 49 2.72 -2.01 -10.80
C LEU A 49 1.82 -0.77 -10.65
N GLU A 50 0.51 -0.99 -10.50
CA GLU A 50 -0.45 0.09 -10.25
C GLU A 50 -0.19 0.76 -8.90
N ALA A 51 -0.01 -0.03 -7.83
CA ALA A 51 0.27 0.49 -6.50
C ALA A 51 1.62 1.21 -6.41
N LEU A 52 2.66 0.71 -7.07
CA LEU A 52 3.98 1.37 -7.14
C LEU A 52 3.87 2.75 -7.78
N THR A 53 3.06 2.86 -8.84
CA THR A 53 2.82 4.13 -9.53
C THR A 53 2.13 5.13 -8.60
N GLN A 54 1.12 4.68 -7.85
CA GLN A 54 0.42 5.53 -6.86
C GLN A 54 1.35 5.92 -5.70
N LEU A 55 2.12 4.98 -5.16
CA LEU A 55 3.09 5.23 -4.08
C LEU A 55 4.19 6.20 -4.49
N ALA A 56 4.74 6.06 -5.69
CA ALA A 56 5.73 6.98 -6.22
C ALA A 56 5.16 8.42 -6.34
N ALA A 57 3.89 8.55 -6.73
CA ALA A 57 3.21 9.85 -6.77
C ALA A 57 2.96 10.44 -5.37
N ILE A 58 2.75 9.60 -4.36
CA ILE A 58 2.62 10.01 -2.95
C ILE A 58 3.99 10.39 -2.38
N GLY A 59 5.06 9.65 -2.64
CA GLY A 59 6.42 10.00 -2.17
C GLY A 59 6.93 11.32 -2.75
N ALA A 60 6.56 11.65 -4.00
CA ALA A 60 6.85 12.95 -4.62
C ALA A 60 6.04 14.11 -4.02
N ARG A 61 4.83 13.82 -3.53
CA ARG A 61 4.04 14.73 -2.69
C ARG A 61 4.31 14.39 -1.24
N LYS A 62 5.50 14.76 -0.72
CA LYS A 62 5.91 14.58 0.69
C LYS A 62 4.65 14.51 1.56
N PRO A 63 4.34 13.37 2.22
CA PRO A 63 3.15 13.25 3.01
C PRO A 63 3.33 14.15 4.22
N THR A 64 3.00 15.42 4.05
CA THR A 64 2.71 16.32 5.15
C THR A 64 1.42 15.79 5.71
N THR A 65 1.57 14.97 6.74
CA THR A 65 0.65 14.88 7.86
C THR A 65 -0.79 14.59 7.48
N ALA A 66 -1.20 13.35 7.71
CA ALA A 66 -2.51 13.02 8.28
C ALA A 66 -3.64 14.03 7.99
N GLU A 67 -4.19 14.07 6.78
CA GLU A 67 -5.49 14.68 6.45
C GLU A 67 -5.69 14.61 4.93
N ASP A 68 -6.15 13.46 4.41
CA ASP A 68 -7.04 13.47 3.26
C ASP A 68 -7.78 12.13 3.19
N ARG A 69 -8.59 11.88 4.23
CA ARG A 69 -9.70 10.94 4.12
C ARG A 69 -10.88 11.78 3.68
N PRO A 70 -11.37 11.70 2.43
CA PRO A 70 -12.74 12.04 2.17
C PRO A 70 -13.58 10.96 2.87
N GLN A 71 -13.97 11.21 4.12
CA GLN A 71 -15.15 10.54 4.66
C GLN A 71 -16.28 11.12 3.83
N GLU A 72 -16.85 10.28 2.97
CA GLU A 72 -18.09 10.60 2.30
C GLU A 72 -19.08 11.17 3.32
N PRO A 73 -19.84 12.22 3.00
CA PRO A 73 -20.88 12.68 3.90
C PRO A 73 -21.85 11.52 4.09
N GLU A 74 -21.87 10.97 5.30
CA GLU A 74 -22.98 10.18 5.80
C GLU A 74 -24.21 11.08 5.84
N ASP A 75 -24.91 11.15 4.70
CA ASP A 75 -26.26 11.69 4.55
C ASP A 75 -27.22 10.86 5.42
N ASP A 76 -27.23 11.13 6.73
CA ASP A 76 -28.32 10.71 7.62
C ASP A 76 -29.50 11.67 7.41
N ALA A 77 -30.10 11.54 6.23
CA ALA A 77 -31.41 12.05 5.92
C ALA A 77 -32.46 11.08 6.48
N THR A 78 -32.80 11.22 7.76
CA THR A 78 -34.12 10.87 8.30
C THR A 78 -34.35 11.79 9.51
N GLY A 79 -34.93 12.97 9.34
CA GLY A 79 -36.35 13.10 9.02
C GLY A 79 -37.17 12.84 10.28
N SER A 80 -37.45 13.90 11.05
CA SER A 80 -38.52 13.93 12.07
C SER A 80 -39.25 15.25 11.97
#